data_AF-A0A7K3HDH4-F1
#
_entry.id   AF-A0A7K3HDH4-F1
#
_cell.length_a   1.000
_cell.length_b   1.000
_cell.length_c   1.000
_cell.angle_alpha   90.00
_cell.angle_beta   90.00
_cell.angle_gamma   90.00
#
_symmetry.space_group_name_H-M   'P 1'
#
loop_
_entity.id
_entity.type
_entity.pdbx_description
1 polymer ?
#
loop_
_entity_poly.entity_id
_entity_poly.type
_entity_poly.pdbx_seq_one_letter_code
_entity_poly.pdbx_strand_id
1 'polypeptide(L)'
;MRVPLSWLREYVDLPAGQTGRDVQARLIDAGLEVETVEQLGTGLKGPLVVGEVLAIEELTGFRKPIRYCQVNVAGANGTGEPQNIVCGARNFAVGDKVVVVLPGAVLPGDFAISARKTYGKVSEGMICSAAELGMSDDHEGIIVLPPGHEPGSDAIELLELVDEVLDIAVTPDRGYCLSMRGIARETATAYGVPLRDPALLDVPAPNEHGHPVEVADPRACDRFTARTVTGLDPEAHSPVWLRRRLQKAGMRPISLAVDITNYVMLELGQPLHAYDRARLDGPVGVRRAEPGEKLTTLDGVQRLLDPEDLVITDRRGPIGLAGVMGGADTEIGDAEADPETGSVTGGTTEVVIEAAHFDPVTVARTARRHKLSSEASRRFERGVDPEAASAAAQRAVDLLVLLAGGSAEAGVTEVVTPSGPHTVRIAADHPDRVAGVAYGRETVVRRLQQIGCDVYGQDELTVTAPSWRPDLTDPNDLAEEVIRLEGYANLPSTLPRPPAGRGLTERQRLHRRVGRALAGAGFTEALSYPFLGESVFDQLGLDADDPRRAVVRLANPLADTEPALRTTLLPGLLAALRRNDGRGEHDLALFETGL
;
A
#
# COMPACT_ATOMS: atom_id res chain seq x y z
N MET A 1 -3.07 -3.29 2.77
CA MET A 1 -1.71 -2.92 3.24
C MET A 1 -1.03 -4.24 3.47
N ARG A 2 0.06 -4.51 2.76
CA ARG A 2 0.71 -5.82 2.78
C ARG A 2 1.85 -5.80 3.80
N VAL A 3 1.83 -6.76 4.72
CA VAL A 3 2.71 -6.82 5.90
C VAL A 3 3.42 -8.17 5.91
N PRO A 4 4.70 -8.22 5.51
CA PRO A 4 5.51 -9.43 5.64
C PRO A 4 5.73 -9.76 7.12
N LEU A 5 5.45 -10.99 7.51
CA LEU A 5 5.56 -11.43 8.90
C LEU A 5 7.01 -11.39 9.39
N SER A 6 7.97 -11.75 8.54
CA SER A 6 9.40 -11.63 8.85
C SER A 6 9.79 -10.21 9.29
N TRP A 7 9.32 -9.20 8.55
CA TRP A 7 9.60 -7.80 8.84
C TRP A 7 8.85 -7.30 10.08
N LEU A 8 7.60 -7.73 10.29
CA LEU A 8 6.84 -7.41 11.50
C LEU A 8 7.53 -7.89 12.78
N ARG A 9 8.18 -9.06 12.73
CA ARG A 9 8.91 -9.67 13.86
C ARG A 9 10.13 -8.87 14.31
N GLU A 10 10.63 -7.94 13.50
CA GLU A 10 11.75 -7.07 13.90
C GLU A 10 11.33 -6.04 14.94
N TYR A 11 10.07 -5.60 14.88
CA TYR A 11 9.53 -4.57 15.78
C TYR A 11 8.69 -5.15 16.92
N VAL A 12 8.20 -6.38 16.77
CA VAL A 12 7.34 -7.04 17.77
C VAL A 12 7.92 -8.39 18.14
N ASP A 13 8.18 -8.60 19.44
CA ASP A 13 8.66 -9.86 19.99
C ASP A 13 7.53 -10.91 20.03
N LEU A 14 7.09 -11.34 18.85
CA LEU A 14 6.07 -12.36 18.67
C LEU A 14 6.57 -13.71 19.20
N PRO A 15 5.75 -14.45 19.97
CA PRO A 15 6.11 -15.78 20.42
C PRO A 15 6.59 -16.69 19.28
N ALA A 16 7.57 -17.55 19.60
CA ALA A 16 8.11 -18.50 18.64
C ALA A 16 7.00 -19.44 18.12
N GLY A 17 6.97 -19.68 16.82
CA GLY A 17 5.99 -20.56 16.17
C GLY A 17 4.66 -19.89 15.77
N GLN A 18 4.41 -18.63 16.14
CA GLN A 18 3.22 -17.92 15.65
C GLN A 18 3.25 -17.78 14.12
N THR A 19 2.24 -18.30 13.44
CA THR A 19 2.09 -18.17 11.99
C THR A 19 1.41 -16.85 11.64
N GLY A 20 1.44 -16.47 10.36
CA GLY A 20 0.70 -15.33 9.84
C GLY A 20 -0.80 -15.45 10.08
N ARG A 21 -1.34 -16.68 10.10
CA ARG A 21 -2.74 -16.95 10.44
C ARG A 21 -3.05 -16.69 11.92
N ASP A 22 -2.12 -17.01 12.82
CA ASP A 22 -2.31 -16.71 14.24
C ASP A 22 -2.26 -15.21 14.50
N VAL A 23 -1.37 -14.49 13.80
CA VAL A 23 -1.33 -13.01 13.85
C VAL A 23 -2.60 -12.40 13.24
N GLN A 24 -3.09 -12.93 12.12
CA GLN A 24 -4.37 -12.54 11.52
C GLN A 24 -5.52 -12.64 12.52
N ALA A 25 -5.68 -13.79 13.19
CA ALA A 25 -6.77 -13.99 14.14
C ALA A 25 -6.73 -12.95 15.27
N ARG A 26 -5.54 -12.69 15.82
CA ARG A 26 -5.34 -11.71 16.90
C ARG A 26 -5.61 -10.27 16.46
N LEU A 27 -5.23 -9.89 15.24
CA LEU A 27 -5.50 -8.56 14.70
C LEU A 27 -6.99 -8.35 14.42
N ILE A 28 -7.68 -9.37 13.89
CA ILE A 28 -9.13 -9.33 13.68
C ILE A 28 -9.87 -9.16 15.01
N ASP A 29 -9.48 -9.91 16.04
CA ASP A 29 -10.06 -9.77 17.39
C ASP A 29 -9.85 -8.36 17.97
N ALA A 30 -8.76 -7.68 17.60
CA ALA A 30 -8.45 -6.31 18.00
C ALA A 30 -9.11 -5.23 17.11
N GLY A 31 -9.90 -5.63 16.10
CA GLY A 31 -10.65 -4.73 15.21
C GLY A 31 -9.94 -4.36 13.90
N LEU A 32 -8.89 -5.09 13.51
CA LEU A 32 -8.17 -4.86 12.27
C LEU A 32 -8.38 -6.01 11.28
N GLU A 33 -9.09 -5.73 10.18
CA GLU A 33 -9.47 -6.73 9.18
C GLU A 33 -8.25 -7.17 8.34
N VAL A 34 -7.88 -8.43 8.47
CA VAL A 34 -6.88 -9.09 7.63
C VAL A 34 -7.61 -9.99 6.63
N GLU A 35 -7.65 -9.55 5.37
CA GLU A 35 -8.41 -10.22 4.30
C GLU A 35 -7.82 -11.58 3.95
N THR A 36 -6.48 -11.63 3.81
CA THR A 36 -5.78 -12.85 3.42
C THR A 36 -4.40 -12.95 4.07
N VAL A 37 -3.88 -14.18 4.15
CA VAL A 37 -2.49 -14.48 4.49
C VAL A 37 -1.89 -15.26 3.33
N GLU A 38 -1.04 -14.60 2.55
CA GLU A 38 -0.38 -15.19 1.39
C GLU A 38 0.92 -15.89 1.83
N GLN A 39 1.09 -17.15 1.43
CA GLN A 39 2.30 -17.92 1.71
C GLN A 39 3.23 -17.88 0.50
N LEU A 40 4.24 -17.02 0.58
CA LEU A 40 5.26 -16.90 -0.46
C LEU A 40 6.24 -18.09 -0.40
N GLY A 41 6.65 -18.58 -1.56
CA GLY A 41 7.62 -19.67 -1.66
C GLY A 41 7.08 -21.08 -1.39
N THR A 42 5.78 -21.26 -1.17
CA THR A 42 5.17 -22.58 -0.84
C THR A 42 5.40 -23.68 -1.90
N GLY A 43 5.60 -23.29 -3.16
CA GLY A 43 5.93 -24.20 -4.27
C GLY A 43 7.42 -24.52 -4.43
N LEU A 44 8.29 -23.81 -3.72
CA LEU A 44 9.74 -23.95 -3.82
C LEU A 44 10.20 -25.11 -2.92
N LYS A 45 10.81 -26.15 -3.50
CA LYS A 45 11.31 -27.32 -2.77
C LYS A 45 12.69 -27.72 -3.26
N GLY A 46 13.47 -28.36 -2.39
CA GLY A 46 14.76 -28.96 -2.72
C GLY A 46 15.92 -27.97 -2.75
N PRO A 47 17.12 -28.41 -3.18
CA PRO A 47 18.32 -27.61 -3.02
C PRO A 47 18.40 -26.49 -4.06
N LEU A 48 18.09 -25.26 -3.61
CA LEU A 48 18.38 -24.01 -4.27
C LEU A 48 19.55 -23.35 -3.54
N VAL A 49 20.71 -23.23 -4.18
CA VAL A 49 21.96 -22.86 -3.52
C VAL A 49 22.74 -21.82 -4.30
N VAL A 50 23.65 -21.14 -3.61
CA VAL A 50 24.67 -20.30 -4.26
C VAL A 50 25.67 -21.21 -5.00
N GLY A 51 25.98 -20.87 -6.25
CA GLY A 51 27.03 -21.49 -7.04
C GLY A 51 28.08 -20.50 -7.50
N GLU A 52 29.28 -20.97 -7.80
CA GLU A 52 30.35 -20.17 -8.43
C GLU A 52 30.70 -20.70 -9.81
N VAL A 53 30.68 -19.83 -10.81
CA VAL A 53 30.99 -20.20 -12.19
C VAL A 53 32.50 -20.40 -12.35
N LEU A 54 32.95 -21.64 -12.51
CA LEU A 54 34.38 -21.98 -12.67
C LEU A 54 34.86 -21.88 -14.12
N ALA A 55 34.01 -22.26 -15.07
CA ALA A 55 34.35 -22.27 -16.49
C ALA A 55 33.10 -22.07 -17.36
N ILE A 56 33.28 -21.44 -18.52
CA ILE A 56 32.24 -21.24 -19.54
C ILE A 56 32.76 -21.72 -20.90
N GLU A 57 32.08 -22.69 -21.51
CA GLU A 57 32.26 -23.12 -22.89
C GLU A 57 31.10 -22.59 -23.74
N GLU A 58 31.38 -21.80 -24.80
CA GLU A 58 30.34 -21.36 -25.73
C GLU A 58 30.00 -22.45 -26.75
N LEU A 59 28.74 -22.86 -26.79
CA LEU A 59 28.21 -23.80 -27.77
C LEU A 59 27.73 -23.03 -29.00
N THR A 60 28.37 -23.29 -30.13
CA THR A 60 28.05 -22.69 -31.44
C THR A 60 27.16 -23.61 -32.28
N GLY A 61 26.41 -23.04 -33.23
CA GLY A 61 25.53 -23.81 -34.14
C GLY A 61 24.03 -23.80 -33.81
N PHE A 62 23.59 -22.97 -32.86
CA PHE A 62 22.17 -22.78 -32.51
C PHE A 62 21.68 -21.35 -32.84
N ARG A 63 20.36 -21.12 -32.83
CA ARG A 63 19.76 -19.79 -33.13
C ARG A 63 20.28 -18.66 -32.23
N LYS A 64 20.66 -18.97 -30.99
CA LYS A 64 21.31 -18.06 -30.05
C LYS A 64 22.52 -18.79 -29.46
N PRO A 65 23.65 -18.11 -29.16
CA PRO A 65 24.77 -18.71 -28.45
C PRO A 65 24.32 -19.22 -27.09
N ILE A 66 24.70 -20.45 -26.74
CA ILE A 66 24.37 -21.09 -25.46
C ILE A 66 25.67 -21.34 -24.70
N ARG A 67 25.65 -21.18 -23.38
CA ARG A 67 26.81 -21.40 -22.52
C ARG A 67 26.69 -22.73 -21.79
N TYR A 68 27.76 -23.51 -21.79
CA TYR A 68 27.93 -24.70 -20.97
C TYR A 68 28.90 -24.39 -19.84
N CYS A 69 28.41 -24.39 -18.61
CA CYS A 69 29.11 -23.87 -17.45
C CYS A 69 29.47 -25.00 -16.50
N GLN A 70 30.68 -24.94 -15.92
CA GLN A 70 31.00 -25.70 -14.71
C GLN A 70 30.75 -24.80 -13.50
N VAL A 71 29.90 -25.24 -12.59
CA VAL A 71 29.48 -24.44 -11.44
C VAL A 71 29.81 -25.19 -10.15
N ASN A 72 30.64 -24.59 -9.31
CA ASN A 72 30.92 -25.09 -7.97
C ASN A 72 29.71 -24.83 -7.08
N VAL A 73 29.12 -25.88 -6.52
CA VAL A 73 28.02 -25.81 -5.54
C VAL A 73 28.41 -26.41 -4.18
N ALA A 74 29.72 -26.52 -3.94
CA ALA A 74 30.31 -27.22 -2.81
C ALA A 74 29.66 -28.60 -2.60
N GLY A 75 29.33 -28.96 -1.37
CA GLY A 75 28.70 -30.23 -1.02
C GLY A 75 27.19 -30.32 -1.26
N ALA A 76 26.54 -29.28 -1.78
CA ALA A 76 25.07 -29.24 -1.90
C ALA A 76 24.50 -30.31 -2.85
N ASN A 77 25.31 -30.79 -3.78
CA ASN A 77 24.99 -31.88 -4.70
C ASN A 77 25.26 -33.28 -4.10
N GLY A 78 25.78 -33.37 -2.87
CA GLY A 78 26.16 -34.61 -2.19
C GLY A 78 27.49 -35.23 -2.65
N THR A 79 28.15 -34.72 -3.69
CA THR A 79 29.41 -35.27 -4.23
C THR A 79 30.61 -34.34 -4.08
N GLY A 80 30.40 -33.03 -3.94
CA GLY A 80 31.48 -32.03 -3.91
C GLY A 80 32.03 -31.65 -5.29
N GLU A 81 31.64 -32.36 -6.34
CA GLU A 81 32.09 -32.11 -7.72
C GLU A 81 31.34 -30.91 -8.35
N PRO A 82 31.98 -30.14 -9.25
CA PRO A 82 31.29 -29.11 -10.02
C PRO A 82 30.13 -29.68 -10.84
N GLN A 83 29.01 -28.96 -10.86
CA GLN A 83 27.84 -29.30 -11.66
C GLN A 83 27.99 -28.74 -13.07
N ASN A 84 27.61 -29.53 -14.07
CA ASN A 84 27.59 -29.09 -15.45
C ASN A 84 26.22 -28.48 -15.77
N ILE A 85 26.14 -27.20 -16.09
CA ILE A 85 24.86 -26.50 -16.28
C ILE A 85 24.84 -25.76 -17.61
N VAL A 86 23.77 -25.95 -18.38
CA VAL A 86 23.53 -25.21 -19.62
C VAL A 86 22.73 -23.96 -19.31
N CYS A 87 23.24 -22.79 -19.68
CA CYS A 87 22.60 -21.50 -19.45
C CYS A 87 22.58 -20.65 -20.74
N GLY A 88 21.46 -19.97 -20.99
CA GLY A 88 21.31 -19.06 -22.13
C GLY A 88 21.62 -17.59 -21.81
N ALA A 89 21.74 -17.24 -20.53
CA ALA A 89 21.98 -15.86 -20.10
C ALA A 89 23.42 -15.41 -20.39
N ARG A 90 23.61 -14.09 -20.47
CA ARG A 90 24.91 -13.49 -20.82
C ARG A 90 25.44 -12.48 -19.81
N ASN A 91 24.63 -12.10 -18.82
CA ASN A 91 24.94 -11.13 -17.78
C ASN A 91 25.84 -11.69 -16.66
N PHE A 92 26.66 -12.70 -16.94
CA PHE A 92 27.58 -13.31 -15.97
C PHE A 92 28.89 -13.77 -16.63
N ALA A 93 29.93 -13.91 -15.83
CA ALA A 93 31.29 -14.30 -16.19
C ALA A 93 31.84 -15.40 -15.27
N VAL A 94 33.05 -15.88 -15.58
CA VAL A 94 33.78 -16.81 -14.70
C VAL A 94 34.16 -16.08 -13.41
N GLY A 95 33.93 -16.72 -12.26
CA GLY A 95 34.12 -16.19 -10.92
C GLY A 95 32.83 -15.66 -10.27
N ASP A 96 31.78 -15.39 -11.06
CA ASP A 96 30.53 -14.86 -10.53
C ASP A 96 29.82 -15.86 -9.61
N LYS A 97 29.19 -15.30 -8.57
CA LYS A 97 28.27 -16.03 -7.71
C LYS A 97 26.88 -15.97 -8.31
N VAL A 98 26.25 -17.13 -8.50
CA VAL A 98 24.95 -17.26 -9.14
C VAL A 98 24.03 -18.14 -8.33
N VAL A 99 22.73 -18.09 -8.59
CA VAL A 99 21.75 -18.94 -7.90
C VAL A 99 21.49 -20.19 -8.74
N VAL A 100 21.69 -21.36 -8.14
CA VAL A 100 21.62 -22.65 -8.82
C VAL A 100 20.53 -23.50 -8.20
N VAL A 101 19.65 -24.01 -9.04
CA VAL A 101 18.70 -25.05 -8.65
C VAL A 101 19.20 -26.42 -9.10
N LEU A 102 19.33 -27.34 -8.14
CA LEU A 102 19.87 -28.68 -8.36
C LEU A 102 18.77 -29.72 -8.64
N PRO A 103 19.11 -30.87 -9.27
CA PRO A 103 18.15 -31.95 -9.49
C PRO A 103 17.47 -32.41 -8.20
N GLY A 104 16.15 -32.65 -8.28
CA GLY A 104 15.30 -32.98 -7.13
C GLY A 104 14.59 -31.77 -6.51
N ALA A 105 14.95 -30.55 -6.92
CA ALA A 105 14.22 -29.34 -6.56
C ALA A 105 12.96 -29.12 -7.43
N VAL A 106 12.05 -28.28 -6.93
CA VAL A 106 10.83 -27.82 -7.60
C VAL A 106 10.78 -26.31 -7.49
N LEU A 107 10.67 -25.63 -8.63
CA LEU A 107 10.48 -24.18 -8.71
C LEU A 107 8.99 -23.82 -8.72
N PRO A 108 8.63 -22.54 -8.47
CA PRO A 108 7.26 -22.05 -8.61
C PRO A 108 6.58 -22.52 -9.91
N GLY A 109 5.29 -22.86 -9.82
CA GLY A 109 4.54 -23.44 -10.95
C GLY A 109 4.73 -24.94 -11.15
N ASP A 110 5.13 -25.67 -10.09
CA ASP A 110 5.38 -27.12 -10.10
C ASP A 110 6.45 -27.56 -11.11
N PHE A 111 7.46 -26.71 -11.33
CA PHE A 111 8.53 -26.99 -12.29
C PHE A 111 9.65 -27.83 -11.65
N ALA A 112 9.56 -29.15 -11.81
CA ALA A 112 10.53 -30.09 -11.28
C ALA A 112 11.87 -30.06 -12.05
N ILE A 113 12.98 -29.99 -11.30
CA ILE A 113 14.34 -29.97 -11.84
C ILE A 113 14.94 -31.37 -11.85
N SER A 114 15.43 -31.77 -13.01
CA SER A 114 16.11 -33.06 -13.23
C SER A 114 17.33 -32.88 -14.12
N ALA A 115 18.34 -33.74 -13.96
CA ALA A 115 19.44 -33.80 -14.91
C ALA A 115 18.92 -34.20 -16.31
N ARG A 116 19.16 -33.36 -17.32
CA ARG A 116 18.65 -33.58 -18.68
C ARG A 116 19.69 -33.26 -19.74
N LYS A 117 19.64 -33.98 -20.87
CA LYS A 117 20.48 -33.67 -22.03
C LYS A 117 19.84 -32.55 -22.84
N THR A 118 20.55 -31.45 -23.01
CA THR A 118 20.10 -30.30 -23.82
C THR A 118 21.29 -29.71 -24.57
N TYR A 119 21.08 -29.22 -25.79
CA TYR A 119 22.14 -28.67 -26.65
C TYR A 119 23.37 -29.59 -26.79
N GLY A 120 23.17 -30.91 -26.76
CA GLY A 120 24.23 -31.91 -26.89
C GLY A 120 25.02 -32.23 -25.61
N LYS A 121 24.83 -31.46 -24.53
CA LYS A 121 25.50 -31.63 -23.23
C LYS A 121 24.49 -32.05 -22.15
N VAL A 122 24.97 -32.58 -21.02
CA VAL A 122 24.13 -32.90 -19.86
C VAL A 122 24.08 -31.67 -18.96
N SER A 123 22.88 -31.21 -18.60
CA SER A 123 22.67 -30.13 -17.64
C SER A 123 22.13 -30.71 -16.35
N GLU A 124 22.90 -30.61 -15.28
CA GLU A 124 22.66 -31.15 -13.94
C GLU A 124 22.04 -30.07 -13.05
N GLY A 125 20.94 -29.48 -13.51
CA GLY A 125 20.31 -28.34 -12.87
C GLY A 125 20.19 -27.15 -13.81
N MET A 126 20.00 -25.97 -13.22
CA MET A 126 19.75 -24.71 -13.91
C MET A 126 20.26 -23.53 -13.08
N ILE A 127 20.75 -22.49 -13.75
CA ILE A 127 21.05 -21.20 -13.11
C ILE A 127 19.78 -20.33 -13.20
N CYS A 128 19.30 -19.83 -12.06
CA CYS A 128 17.98 -19.21 -11.95
C CYS A 128 18.01 -17.69 -12.19
N SER A 129 16.96 -17.22 -12.86
CA SER A 129 16.56 -15.83 -12.96
C SER A 129 15.63 -15.41 -11.81
N ALA A 130 15.47 -14.09 -11.62
CA ALA A 130 14.51 -13.55 -10.66
C ALA A 130 13.06 -13.98 -10.99
N ALA A 131 12.69 -14.03 -12.27
CA ALA A 131 11.36 -14.48 -12.70
C ALA A 131 11.09 -15.95 -12.40
N GLU A 132 12.06 -16.84 -12.64
CA GLU A 132 11.89 -18.27 -12.34
C GLU A 132 11.70 -18.54 -10.85
N LEU A 133 12.21 -17.66 -9.98
CA LEU A 133 12.01 -17.73 -8.53
C LEU A 133 10.79 -16.95 -8.03
N GLY A 134 10.02 -16.33 -8.93
CA GLY A 134 8.86 -15.51 -8.57
C GLY A 134 9.22 -14.21 -7.85
N MET A 135 10.43 -13.68 -8.08
CA MET A 135 10.91 -12.42 -7.48
C MET A 135 10.61 -11.20 -8.34
N SER A 136 10.50 -11.33 -9.66
CA SER A 136 10.30 -10.21 -10.60
C SER A 136 9.62 -10.71 -11.86
N ASP A 137 8.92 -9.85 -12.60
CA ASP A 137 8.47 -10.16 -13.97
C ASP A 137 9.58 -9.97 -15.02
N ASP A 138 10.76 -9.51 -14.57
CA ASP A 138 11.91 -9.30 -15.43
C ASP A 138 12.53 -10.63 -15.88
N HIS A 139 12.66 -10.78 -17.20
CA HIS A 139 13.22 -11.95 -17.86
C HIS A 139 14.65 -11.72 -18.38
N GLU A 140 15.25 -10.56 -18.11
CA GLU A 140 16.62 -10.26 -18.54
C GLU A 140 17.66 -10.92 -17.63
N GLY A 141 18.14 -12.10 -18.06
CA GLY A 141 19.30 -12.75 -17.48
C GLY A 141 19.04 -13.54 -16.19
N ILE A 142 20.13 -13.93 -15.53
CA ILE A 142 20.14 -14.71 -14.28
C ILE A 142 20.47 -13.84 -13.07
N ILE A 143 20.22 -14.35 -11.87
CA ILE A 143 20.64 -13.70 -10.62
C ILE A 143 22.15 -13.88 -10.46
N VAL A 144 22.86 -12.75 -10.50
CA VAL A 144 24.28 -12.65 -10.11
C VAL A 144 24.33 -11.97 -8.74
N LEU A 145 24.96 -12.65 -7.79
CA LEU A 145 25.10 -12.20 -6.40
C LEU A 145 26.41 -11.43 -6.23
N PRO A 146 26.44 -10.42 -5.34
CA PRO A 146 27.69 -9.73 -5.01
C PRO A 146 28.80 -10.69 -4.55
N PRO A 147 30.08 -10.34 -4.78
CA PRO A 147 31.21 -11.10 -4.25
C PRO A 147 31.10 -11.26 -2.72
N GLY A 148 31.44 -12.44 -2.19
CA GLY A 148 31.43 -12.72 -0.75
C GLY A 148 30.46 -13.82 -0.30
N HIS A 149 29.54 -14.25 -1.17
CA HIS A 149 28.64 -15.37 -0.88
C HIS A 149 29.36 -16.71 -1.08
N GLU A 150 29.23 -17.63 -0.13
CA GLU A 150 29.91 -18.93 -0.19
C GLU A 150 29.12 -19.93 -1.06
N PRO A 151 29.76 -20.65 -2.00
CA PRO A 151 29.11 -21.71 -2.76
C PRO A 151 28.55 -22.80 -1.87
N GLY A 152 27.34 -23.26 -2.17
CA GLY A 152 26.59 -24.25 -1.39
C GLY A 152 25.67 -23.66 -0.31
N SER A 153 25.76 -22.35 -0.04
CA SER A 153 24.85 -21.66 0.90
C SER A 153 23.40 -21.70 0.41
N ASP A 154 22.44 -21.73 1.34
CA ASP A 154 21.01 -21.75 1.02
C ASP A 154 20.58 -20.42 0.38
N ALA A 155 20.18 -20.47 -0.89
CA ALA A 155 19.72 -19.30 -1.62
C ALA A 155 18.27 -18.93 -1.27
N ILE A 156 17.48 -19.85 -0.67
CA ILE A 156 16.11 -19.58 -0.23
C ILE A 156 16.12 -18.56 0.91
N GLU A 157 16.97 -18.81 1.91
CA GLU A 157 17.16 -17.91 3.04
C GLU A 157 17.78 -16.58 2.57
N LEU A 158 18.86 -16.65 1.79
CA LEU A 158 19.57 -15.47 1.28
C LEU A 158 18.68 -14.51 0.49
N LEU A 159 17.80 -15.04 -0.35
CA LEU A 159 16.91 -14.26 -1.20
C LEU A 159 15.54 -13.97 -0.56
N GLU A 160 15.35 -14.39 0.70
CA GLU A 160 14.10 -14.28 1.44
C GLU A 160 12.87 -14.72 0.61
N LEU A 161 12.96 -15.90 0.00
CA LEU A 161 11.93 -16.39 -0.94
C LEU A 161 10.67 -16.87 -0.23
N VAL A 162 10.78 -17.25 1.04
CA VAL A 162 9.69 -17.76 1.85
C VAL A 162 9.28 -16.72 2.90
N ASP A 163 7.99 -16.43 2.97
CA ASP A 163 7.40 -15.55 3.97
C ASP A 163 5.89 -15.75 4.06
N GLU A 164 5.27 -15.24 5.11
CA GLU A 164 3.82 -15.10 5.20
C GLU A 164 3.47 -13.61 5.16
N VAL A 165 2.69 -13.19 4.18
CA VAL A 165 2.31 -11.78 3.99
C VAL A 165 0.84 -11.60 4.35
N LEU A 166 0.57 -10.78 5.36
CA LEU A 166 -0.78 -10.40 5.73
C LEU A 166 -1.25 -9.28 4.80
N ASP A 167 -2.41 -9.43 4.17
CA ASP A 167 -3.06 -8.33 3.46
C ASP A 167 -4.19 -7.75 4.30
N ILE A 168 -4.02 -6.49 4.69
CA ILE A 168 -4.85 -5.82 5.69
C ILE A 168 -5.69 -4.73 5.04
N ALA A 169 -7.02 -4.83 5.18
CA ALA A 169 -7.98 -3.83 4.75
C ALA A 169 -8.06 -2.70 5.79
N VAL A 170 -7.06 -1.81 5.77
CA VAL A 170 -7.00 -0.68 6.70
C VAL A 170 -8.15 0.29 6.41
N THR A 171 -9.00 0.51 7.42
CA THR A 171 -10.11 1.47 7.38
C THR A 171 -9.60 2.92 7.38
N PRO A 172 -10.38 3.90 6.86
CA PRO A 172 -9.90 5.28 6.71
C PRO A 172 -9.53 5.99 8.02
N ASP A 173 -10.14 5.62 9.15
CA ASP A 173 -9.87 6.14 10.50
C ASP A 173 -8.50 5.71 11.05
N ARG A 174 -7.92 4.62 10.53
CA ARG A 174 -6.66 4.05 11.02
C ARG A 174 -5.50 4.35 10.07
N GLY A 175 -5.33 5.60 9.67
CA GLY A 175 -4.24 6.04 8.79
C GLY A 175 -2.86 5.55 9.24
N TYR A 176 -2.58 5.58 10.54
CA TYR A 176 -1.34 5.08 11.14
C TYR A 176 -1.04 3.60 10.84
N CYS A 177 -2.06 2.77 10.63
CA CYS A 177 -1.93 1.36 10.25
C CYS A 177 -1.54 1.14 8.78
N LEU A 178 -1.41 2.19 7.96
CA LEU A 178 -0.78 2.11 6.63
C LEU A 178 0.76 2.07 6.70
N SER A 179 1.30 1.50 7.77
CA SER A 179 2.74 1.38 8.04
C SER A 179 3.07 0.16 8.88
N MET A 180 4.29 -0.33 8.75
CA MET A 180 4.82 -1.39 9.60
C MET A 180 4.82 -0.97 11.07
N ARG A 181 5.19 0.29 11.37
CA ARG A 181 5.14 0.88 12.71
C ARG A 181 3.74 0.79 13.35
N GLY A 182 2.69 1.18 12.62
CA GLY A 182 1.31 1.14 13.12
C GLY A 182 0.80 -0.28 13.33
N ILE A 183 1.05 -1.17 12.36
CA ILE A 183 0.68 -2.59 12.48
C ILE A 183 1.45 -3.29 13.60
N ALA A 184 2.73 -2.97 13.77
CA ALA A 184 3.54 -3.45 14.88
C ALA A 184 2.97 -3.00 16.23
N ARG A 185 2.51 -1.76 16.35
CA ARG A 185 1.87 -1.24 17.56
C ARG A 185 0.57 -1.97 17.90
N GLU A 186 -0.30 -2.19 16.91
CA GLU A 186 -1.54 -2.95 17.11
C GLU A 186 -1.25 -4.43 17.45
N THR A 187 -0.26 -5.04 16.78
CA THR A 187 0.17 -6.41 17.06
C THR A 187 0.75 -6.54 18.48
N ALA A 188 1.63 -5.62 18.87
CA ALA A 188 2.21 -5.57 20.22
C ALA A 188 1.12 -5.44 21.28
N THR A 189 0.11 -4.60 21.04
CA THR A 189 -1.05 -4.43 21.92
C THR A 189 -1.90 -5.69 22.01
N ALA A 190 -2.20 -6.34 20.88
CA ALA A 190 -3.01 -7.56 20.82
C ALA A 190 -2.34 -8.77 21.50
N TYR A 191 -1.01 -8.84 21.45
CA TYR A 191 -0.22 -9.90 22.09
C TYR A 191 0.23 -9.54 23.52
N GLY A 192 0.13 -8.27 23.93
CA GLY A 192 0.62 -7.79 25.22
C GLY A 192 2.14 -7.86 25.35
N VAL A 193 2.87 -7.60 24.26
CA VAL A 193 4.34 -7.65 24.18
C VAL A 193 4.92 -6.25 23.91
N PRO A 194 6.20 -6.00 24.21
CA PRO A 194 6.85 -4.73 23.91
C PRO A 194 6.92 -4.44 22.40
N LEU A 195 6.82 -3.15 22.06
CA LEU A 195 7.11 -2.61 20.73
C LEU A 195 8.51 -2.02 20.70
N ARG A 196 9.30 -2.36 19.68
CA ARG A 196 10.52 -1.62 19.30
C ARG A 196 10.13 -0.61 18.23
N ASP A 197 9.78 0.60 18.65
CA ASP A 197 9.24 1.61 17.73
C ASP A 197 10.37 2.13 16.80
N PRO A 198 10.29 1.90 15.48
CA PRO A 198 11.33 2.33 14.53
C PRO A 198 11.47 3.85 14.38
N ALA A 199 10.49 4.64 14.86
CA ALA A 199 10.59 6.10 14.84
C ALA A 199 11.37 6.67 16.05
N LEU A 200 11.71 5.85 17.04
CA LEU A 200 12.54 6.27 18.18
C LEU A 200 14.02 6.31 17.78
N LEU A 201 14.37 7.33 16.99
CA LEU A 201 15.71 7.59 16.48
C LEU A 201 16.28 8.87 17.10
N ASP A 202 17.61 8.95 17.17
CA ASP A 202 18.28 10.22 17.49
C ASP A 202 18.23 11.11 16.24
N VAL A 203 17.58 12.27 16.37
CA VAL A 203 17.33 13.20 15.27
C VAL A 203 18.05 14.52 15.55
N PRO A 204 18.86 15.01 14.60
CA PRO A 204 19.55 16.28 14.77
C PRO A 204 18.56 17.45 14.78
N ALA A 205 18.83 18.45 15.63
CA ALA A 205 18.01 19.64 15.77
C ALA A 205 18.09 20.56 14.52
N PRO A 206 17.03 21.32 14.21
CA PRO A 206 17.04 22.30 13.13
C PRO A 206 18.10 23.39 13.34
N ASN A 207 18.69 23.87 12.24
CA ASN A 207 19.74 24.88 12.24
C ASN A 207 19.73 25.76 10.97
N GLU A 208 20.58 26.78 10.94
CA GLU A 208 20.62 27.78 9.84
C GLU A 208 21.28 27.28 8.54
N HIS A 209 21.82 26.05 8.52
CA HIS A 209 22.56 25.49 7.39
C HIS A 209 21.73 24.48 6.57
N GLY A 210 20.47 24.26 6.92
CA GLY A 210 19.58 23.38 6.14
C GLY A 210 19.23 23.95 4.76
N HIS A 211 18.75 23.09 3.86
CA HIS A 211 18.25 23.53 2.55
C HIS A 211 17.03 24.44 2.76
N PRO A 212 16.98 25.66 2.20
CA PRO A 212 15.94 26.61 2.53
C PRO A 212 14.56 26.14 2.06
N VAL A 213 13.57 26.24 2.95
CA VAL A 213 12.16 25.88 2.69
C VAL A 213 11.26 27.06 3.05
N GLU A 214 10.33 27.39 2.15
CA GLU A 214 9.37 28.49 2.32
C GLU A 214 7.93 27.95 2.25
N VAL A 215 7.21 27.99 3.36
CA VAL A 215 5.80 27.55 3.42
C VAL A 215 4.88 28.76 3.41
N ALA A 216 4.15 28.96 2.31
CA ALA A 216 3.21 30.08 2.15
C ALA A 216 1.79 29.76 2.67
N ASP A 217 1.38 28.48 2.68
CA ASP A 217 0.09 28.02 3.23
C ASP A 217 0.29 27.09 4.43
N PRO A 218 0.57 27.63 5.63
CA PRO A 218 0.86 26.84 6.84
C PRO A 218 -0.33 26.02 7.35
N ARG A 219 -1.55 26.26 6.82
CA ARG A 219 -2.72 25.43 7.15
C ARG A 219 -2.76 24.14 6.33
N ALA A 220 -2.21 24.19 5.12
CA ALA A 220 -2.17 23.06 4.20
C ALA A 220 -0.88 22.25 4.33
N CYS A 221 0.17 22.87 4.87
CA CYS A 221 1.44 22.25 5.21
C CYS A 221 1.89 22.84 6.55
N ASP A 222 1.54 22.19 7.66
CA ASP A 222 1.90 22.67 9.00
C ASP A 222 3.32 22.23 9.41
N ARG A 223 3.90 21.22 8.73
CA ARG A 223 5.25 20.73 8.99
C ARG A 223 6.00 20.41 7.71
N PHE A 224 7.25 20.83 7.62
CA PHE A 224 8.15 20.46 6.51
C PHE A 224 9.57 20.27 7.03
N THR A 225 10.12 19.08 6.85
CA THR A 225 11.50 18.75 7.19
C THR A 225 12.30 18.49 5.92
N ALA A 226 13.49 19.09 5.82
CA ALA A 226 14.41 18.84 4.72
C ALA A 226 15.81 18.44 5.21
N ARG A 227 16.41 17.45 4.54
CA ARG A 227 17.76 16.95 4.80
C ARG A 227 18.52 16.72 3.51
N THR A 228 19.82 17.03 3.52
CA THR A 228 20.67 16.89 2.35
C THR A 228 21.69 15.78 2.56
N VAL A 229 21.88 14.94 1.53
CA VAL A 229 22.97 13.96 1.46
C VAL A 229 23.74 14.19 0.16
N THR A 230 25.07 14.20 0.25
CA THR A 230 25.95 14.46 -0.90
C THR A 230 26.99 13.36 -1.08
N GLY A 231 27.52 13.25 -2.30
CA GLY A 231 28.53 12.25 -2.64
C GLY A 231 27.97 10.82 -2.68
N LEU A 232 26.69 10.68 -3.03
CA LEU A 232 26.07 9.38 -3.29
C LEU A 232 26.74 8.73 -4.51
N ASP A 233 26.95 7.42 -4.43
CA ASP A 233 27.32 6.60 -5.56
C ASP A 233 26.09 6.40 -6.47
N PRO A 234 26.08 6.95 -7.69
CA PRO A 234 24.94 6.83 -8.59
C PRO A 234 24.76 5.40 -9.12
N GLU A 235 25.77 4.54 -9.02
CA GLU A 235 25.70 3.12 -9.41
C GLU A 235 25.18 2.21 -8.29
N ALA A 236 24.95 2.75 -7.09
CA ALA A 236 24.51 1.94 -5.97
C ALA A 236 23.09 1.39 -6.18
N HIS A 237 22.94 0.10 -5.92
CA HIS A 237 21.67 -0.62 -6.08
C HIS A 237 21.07 -1.04 -4.74
N SER A 238 19.74 -1.11 -4.72
CA SER A 238 18.99 -1.63 -3.57
C SER A 238 19.42 -3.06 -3.22
N PRO A 239 19.87 -3.31 -1.96
CA PRO A 239 20.23 -4.65 -1.53
C PRO A 239 19.01 -5.58 -1.54
N VAL A 240 19.26 -6.89 -1.57
CA VAL A 240 18.21 -7.92 -1.70
C VAL A 240 17.12 -7.75 -0.64
N TRP A 241 17.48 -7.62 0.64
CA TRP A 241 16.53 -7.49 1.73
C TRP A 241 15.56 -6.30 1.52
N LEU A 242 16.05 -5.16 1.05
CA LEU A 242 15.24 -3.96 0.82
C LEU A 242 14.28 -4.18 -0.34
N ARG A 243 14.80 -4.68 -1.47
CA ARG A 243 13.99 -5.01 -2.66
C ARG A 243 12.90 -6.02 -2.32
N ARG A 244 13.23 -7.06 -1.54
CA ARG A 244 12.28 -8.10 -1.14
C ARG A 244 11.20 -7.55 -0.23
N ARG A 245 11.51 -6.69 0.73
CA ARG A 245 10.49 -6.03 1.57
C ARG A 245 9.53 -5.19 0.73
N LEU A 246 10.04 -4.36 -0.19
CA LEU A 246 9.20 -3.57 -1.10
C LEU A 246 8.25 -4.47 -1.91
N GLN A 247 8.80 -5.52 -2.53
CA GLN A 247 8.03 -6.46 -3.35
C GLN A 247 6.95 -7.18 -2.54
N LYS A 248 7.29 -7.72 -1.37
CA LYS A 248 6.33 -8.38 -0.48
C LYS A 248 5.24 -7.41 -0.01
N ALA A 249 5.59 -6.13 0.17
CA ALA A 249 4.65 -5.05 0.48
C ALA A 249 3.84 -4.54 -0.74
N GLY A 250 4.09 -5.08 -1.94
CA GLY A 250 3.33 -4.76 -3.17
C GLY A 250 3.92 -3.64 -4.02
N MET A 251 5.18 -3.24 -3.78
CA MET A 251 5.86 -2.19 -4.53
C MET A 251 7.02 -2.75 -5.36
N ARG A 252 7.19 -2.25 -6.59
CA ARG A 252 8.33 -2.60 -7.44
C ARG A 252 9.53 -1.72 -7.05
N PRO A 253 10.73 -2.31 -6.87
CA PRO A 253 11.96 -1.55 -6.78
C PRO A 253 12.22 -0.75 -8.07
N ILE A 254 12.79 0.45 -7.94
CA ILE A 254 13.08 1.38 -9.04
C ILE A 254 14.57 1.73 -9.01
N SER A 255 14.98 2.59 -8.09
CA SER A 255 16.37 3.01 -7.88
C SER A 255 16.60 3.14 -6.38
N LEU A 256 17.86 3.09 -5.91
CA LEU A 256 18.15 3.01 -4.48
C LEU A 256 17.54 4.17 -3.67
N ALA A 257 17.63 5.40 -4.18
CA ALA A 257 17.07 6.57 -3.49
C ALA A 257 15.53 6.50 -3.39
N VAL A 258 14.85 6.12 -4.48
CA VAL A 258 13.38 5.96 -4.52
C VAL A 258 12.94 4.77 -3.68
N ASP A 259 13.72 3.70 -3.67
CA ASP A 259 13.45 2.50 -2.90
C ASP A 259 13.57 2.77 -1.40
N ILE A 260 14.54 3.59 -0.98
CA ILE A 260 14.68 4.03 0.42
C ILE A 260 13.49 4.89 0.84
N THR A 261 13.05 5.86 0.04
CA THR A 261 11.89 6.69 0.40
C THR A 261 10.60 5.84 0.49
N ASN A 262 10.41 4.90 -0.44
CA ASN A 262 9.31 3.93 -0.39
C ASN A 262 9.41 3.00 0.83
N TYR A 263 10.61 2.51 1.14
CA TYR A 263 10.86 1.64 2.29
C TYR A 263 10.51 2.36 3.60
N VAL A 264 11.00 3.58 3.79
CA VAL A 264 10.74 4.36 5.03
C VAL A 264 9.27 4.77 5.12
N MET A 265 8.61 5.07 4.00
CA MET A 265 7.16 5.28 3.98
C MET A 265 6.39 4.04 4.46
N LEU A 266 6.80 2.85 4.02
CA LEU A 266 6.20 1.60 4.49
C LEU A 266 6.58 1.30 5.94
N GLU A 267 7.80 1.60 6.37
CA GLU A 267 8.31 1.35 7.72
C GLU A 267 7.59 2.24 8.75
N LEU A 268 7.56 3.56 8.52
CA LEU A 268 7.12 4.56 9.49
C LEU A 268 5.75 5.17 9.20
N GLY A 269 5.23 5.02 7.98
CA GLY A 269 3.96 5.60 7.54
C GLY A 269 4.06 7.03 7.02
N GLN A 270 5.26 7.61 7.00
CA GLN A 270 5.55 8.95 6.50
C GLN A 270 5.99 8.88 5.03
N PRO A 271 5.17 9.32 4.05
CA PRO A 271 5.64 9.46 2.70
C PRO A 271 6.80 10.47 2.63
N LEU A 272 7.82 10.11 1.86
CA LEU A 272 9.00 10.92 1.62
C LEU A 272 9.15 11.17 0.12
N HIS A 273 9.80 12.27 -0.22
CA HIS A 273 10.27 12.52 -1.58
C HIS A 273 11.76 12.85 -1.57
N ALA A 274 12.47 12.54 -2.66
CA ALA A 274 13.87 12.89 -2.81
C ALA A 274 14.02 13.67 -4.12
N TYR A 275 14.55 14.89 -4.02
CA TYR A 275 14.86 15.74 -5.15
C TYR A 275 16.33 15.60 -5.51
N ASP A 276 16.65 15.53 -6.80
CA ASP A 276 18.02 15.74 -7.26
C ASP A 276 18.42 17.20 -6.98
N ARG A 277 19.37 17.38 -6.06
CA ARG A 277 19.79 18.71 -5.61
C ARG A 277 20.40 19.53 -6.74
N ALA A 278 21.11 18.91 -7.68
CA ALA A 278 21.70 19.62 -8.80
C ALA A 278 20.63 20.15 -9.78
N ARG A 279 19.43 19.55 -9.76
CA ARG A 279 18.29 19.95 -10.58
C ARG A 279 17.36 20.96 -9.89
N LEU A 280 17.50 21.20 -8.59
CA LEU A 280 16.73 22.20 -7.85
C LEU A 280 17.25 23.63 -8.10
N ASP A 281 16.35 24.59 -8.33
CA ASP A 281 16.70 26.02 -8.39
C ASP A 281 16.18 26.78 -7.17
N GLY A 282 17.06 26.98 -6.18
CA GLY A 282 16.78 27.80 -5.02
C GLY A 282 16.00 27.09 -3.90
N PRO A 283 15.20 27.83 -3.11
CA PRO A 283 14.46 27.26 -2.00
C PRO A 283 13.32 26.37 -2.48
N VAL A 284 12.99 25.35 -1.68
CA VAL A 284 11.78 24.56 -1.85
C VAL A 284 10.60 25.34 -1.28
N GLY A 285 9.65 25.69 -2.12
CA GLY A 285 8.43 26.41 -1.73
C GLY A 285 7.23 25.47 -1.59
N VAL A 286 6.30 25.81 -0.70
CA VAL A 286 5.00 25.15 -0.57
C VAL A 286 3.89 26.18 -0.64
N ARG A 287 3.08 26.13 -1.71
CA ARG A 287 2.01 27.11 -1.94
C ARG A 287 0.86 26.51 -2.73
N ARG A 288 -0.24 27.25 -2.85
CA ARG A 288 -1.31 26.93 -3.80
C ARG A 288 -0.87 27.18 -5.24
N ALA A 289 -1.41 26.40 -6.16
CA ALA A 289 -1.20 26.62 -7.59
C ALA A 289 -1.83 27.94 -8.04
N GLU A 290 -1.20 28.59 -9.01
CA GLU A 290 -1.75 29.76 -9.67
C GLU A 290 -2.65 29.35 -10.85
N PRO A 291 -3.68 30.16 -11.18
CA PRO A 291 -4.56 29.85 -12.30
C PRO A 291 -3.80 29.66 -13.62
N GLY A 292 -3.95 28.48 -14.22
CA GLY A 292 -3.33 28.15 -15.51
C GLY A 292 -1.94 27.54 -15.42
N GLU A 293 -1.38 27.35 -14.22
CA GLU A 293 -0.13 26.61 -14.03
C GLU A 293 -0.24 25.18 -14.56
N LYS A 294 0.90 24.64 -14.99
CA LYS A 294 1.04 23.28 -15.48
C LYS A 294 2.21 22.60 -14.81
N LEU A 295 2.09 21.29 -14.65
CA LEU A 295 3.15 20.44 -14.11
C LEU A 295 3.20 19.14 -14.90
N THR A 296 4.40 18.69 -15.27
CA THR A 296 4.62 17.33 -15.75
C THR A 296 5.02 16.45 -14.58
N THR A 297 4.17 15.47 -14.23
CA THR A 297 4.44 14.53 -13.14
C THR A 297 5.39 13.41 -13.59
N LEU A 298 5.91 12.63 -12.63
CA LEU A 298 6.85 11.51 -12.89
C LEU A 298 6.31 10.43 -13.85
N ASP A 299 4.99 10.35 -14.04
CA ASP A 299 4.35 9.48 -15.04
C ASP A 299 4.44 10.02 -16.48
N GLY A 300 5.11 11.16 -16.69
CA GLY A 300 5.25 11.85 -17.97
C GLY A 300 4.00 12.61 -18.41
N VAL A 301 2.96 12.68 -17.58
CA VAL A 301 1.70 13.36 -17.93
C VAL A 301 1.76 14.84 -17.54
N GLN A 302 1.49 15.71 -18.52
CA GLN A 302 1.30 17.14 -18.26
C GLN A 302 -0.11 17.40 -17.73
N ARG A 303 -0.20 18.06 -16.58
CA ARG A 303 -1.44 18.32 -15.84
C ARG A 303 -1.69 19.82 -15.77
N LEU A 304 -2.93 20.23 -16.01
CA LEU A 304 -3.39 21.59 -15.73
C LEU A 304 -3.79 21.67 -14.26
N LEU A 305 -3.13 22.55 -13.51
CA LEU A 305 -3.35 22.68 -12.09
C LEU A 305 -4.59 23.51 -11.78
N ASP A 306 -5.25 23.16 -10.67
CA ASP A 306 -6.37 23.90 -10.10
C ASP A 306 -5.87 24.77 -8.94
N PRO A 307 -6.38 25.99 -8.74
CA PRO A 307 -5.93 26.86 -7.65
C PRO A 307 -6.11 26.29 -6.23
N GLU A 308 -6.94 25.26 -6.05
CA GLU A 308 -7.02 24.53 -4.79
C GLU A 308 -5.89 23.50 -4.60
N ASP A 309 -5.13 23.16 -5.64
CA ASP A 309 -4.01 22.24 -5.52
C ASP A 309 -2.87 22.86 -4.70
N LEU A 310 -2.34 22.07 -3.77
CA LEU A 310 -1.10 22.40 -3.07
C LEU A 310 0.06 21.85 -3.90
N VAL A 311 1.05 22.70 -4.17
CA VAL A 311 2.22 22.37 -4.98
C VAL A 311 3.49 22.58 -4.19
N ILE A 312 4.47 21.73 -4.49
CA ILE A 312 5.87 21.98 -4.14
C ILE A 312 6.49 22.73 -5.32
N THR A 313 7.28 23.75 -5.03
CA THR A 313 7.86 24.63 -6.05
C THR A 313 9.35 24.83 -5.83
N ASP A 314 10.06 25.24 -6.87
CA ASP A 314 11.32 25.95 -6.76
C ASP A 314 11.17 27.34 -7.41
N ARG A 315 12.26 28.05 -7.71
CA ARG A 315 12.18 29.38 -8.37
C ARG A 315 11.58 29.35 -9.77
N ARG A 316 11.61 28.21 -10.46
CA ARG A 316 11.10 28.07 -11.84
C ARG A 316 9.59 27.83 -11.86
N GLY A 317 9.04 27.24 -10.79
CA GLY A 317 7.62 26.97 -10.68
C GLY A 317 7.33 25.65 -9.95
N PRO A 318 6.15 25.04 -10.19
CA PRO A 318 5.79 23.75 -9.60
C PRO A 318 6.75 22.64 -10.00
N ILE A 319 7.23 21.91 -9.00
CA ILE A 319 8.08 20.71 -9.12
C ILE A 319 7.40 19.46 -8.54
N GLY A 320 6.18 19.56 -8.04
CA GLY A 320 5.41 18.43 -7.53
C GLY A 320 4.00 18.81 -7.06
N LEU A 321 3.08 17.84 -7.06
CA LEU A 321 1.79 17.91 -6.36
C LEU A 321 2.02 17.44 -4.93
N ALA A 322 1.89 18.36 -3.97
CA ALA A 322 2.20 18.11 -2.57
C ALA A 322 1.39 16.92 -2.02
N GLY A 323 2.09 15.92 -1.48
CA GLY A 323 1.48 14.71 -0.93
C GLY A 323 0.87 13.75 -1.96
N VAL A 324 1.01 14.01 -3.27
CA VAL A 324 0.41 13.18 -4.33
C VAL A 324 1.46 12.57 -5.24
N MET A 325 2.26 13.39 -5.93
CA MET A 325 3.23 12.92 -6.93
C MET A 325 4.29 13.99 -7.20
N GLY A 326 5.55 13.57 -7.31
CA GLY A 326 6.64 14.45 -7.74
C GLY A 326 6.51 14.90 -9.21
N GLY A 327 7.27 15.93 -9.57
CA GLY A 327 7.43 16.40 -10.93
C GLY A 327 8.69 15.83 -11.59
N ALA A 328 8.68 15.72 -12.91
CA ALA A 328 9.79 15.14 -13.68
C ALA A 328 11.07 16.01 -13.68
N ASP A 329 10.95 17.32 -13.44
CA ASP A 329 12.05 18.28 -13.60
C ASP A 329 13.13 18.17 -12.52
N THR A 330 12.81 17.57 -11.38
CA THR A 330 13.69 17.39 -10.20
C THR A 330 13.82 15.92 -9.78
N GLU A 331 13.35 15.02 -10.63
CA GLU A 331 13.43 13.57 -10.44
C GLU A 331 14.88 13.09 -10.25
N ILE A 332 15.05 12.05 -9.42
CA ILE A 332 16.30 11.33 -9.28
C ILE A 332 16.69 10.73 -10.64
N GLY A 333 17.85 11.12 -11.16
CA GLY A 333 18.40 10.57 -12.39
C GLY A 333 19.11 9.23 -12.14
N ASP A 334 18.83 8.26 -12.99
CA ASP A 334 19.58 7.01 -13.04
C ASP A 334 20.95 7.22 -13.69
N ALA A 335 21.94 6.44 -13.29
CA ALA A 335 23.24 6.41 -13.93
C ALA A 335 23.16 5.60 -15.24
N GLU A 336 23.70 6.15 -16.33
CA GLU A 336 23.76 5.45 -17.61
C GLU A 336 25.18 4.91 -17.83
N ALA A 337 25.31 3.58 -17.90
CA ALA A 337 26.55 2.92 -18.28
C ALA A 337 26.67 2.83 -19.79
N ASP A 338 27.76 3.34 -20.35
CA ASP A 338 28.10 3.14 -21.76
C ASP A 338 28.31 1.64 -22.03
N PRO A 339 27.51 1.01 -22.93
CA PRO A 339 27.61 -0.42 -23.20
C PRO A 339 28.94 -0.88 -23.78
N GLU A 340 29.70 0.01 -24.42
CA GLU A 340 30.97 -0.29 -25.09
C GLU A 340 32.18 0.02 -24.20
N THR A 341 32.14 1.10 -23.43
CA THR A 341 33.27 1.54 -22.61
C THR A 341 33.15 1.16 -21.13
N GLY A 342 31.95 0.80 -20.67
CA GLY A 342 31.65 0.58 -19.26
C GLY A 342 31.75 1.86 -18.41
N SER A 343 31.94 3.02 -19.04
CA SER A 343 31.98 4.31 -18.34
C SER A 343 30.58 4.71 -17.93
N VAL A 344 30.37 4.99 -16.66
CA VAL A 344 29.10 5.54 -16.17
C VAL A 344 29.09 7.06 -16.33
N THR A 345 27.99 7.56 -16.87
CA THR A 345 27.73 8.98 -17.06
C THR A 345 26.34 9.34 -16.51
N GLY A 346 26.21 10.52 -15.91
CA GLY A 346 24.96 10.95 -15.28
C GLY A 346 24.75 10.35 -13.89
N GLY A 347 23.49 10.30 -13.46
CA GLY A 347 23.08 9.85 -12.13
C GLY A 347 23.08 10.95 -11.06
N THR A 348 22.14 10.85 -10.13
CA THR A 348 22.05 11.78 -8.98
C THR A 348 23.10 11.44 -7.94
N THR A 349 23.93 12.43 -7.58
CA THR A 349 24.98 12.30 -6.55
C THR A 349 24.68 13.10 -5.28
N GLU A 350 23.68 13.98 -5.33
CA GLU A 350 23.25 14.82 -4.20
C GLU A 350 21.72 14.88 -4.16
N VAL A 351 21.14 14.65 -2.99
CA VAL A 351 19.69 14.64 -2.80
C VAL A 351 19.26 15.56 -1.67
N VAL A 352 18.10 16.19 -1.87
CA VAL A 352 17.34 16.85 -0.80
C VAL A 352 16.11 15.99 -0.51
N ILE A 353 16.04 15.43 0.69
CA ILE A 353 14.90 14.65 1.18
C ILE A 353 13.84 15.61 1.70
N GLU A 354 12.61 15.41 1.27
CA GLU A 354 11.40 16.02 1.82
C GLU A 354 10.67 15.02 2.73
N ALA A 355 10.37 15.46 3.95
CA ALA A 355 9.41 14.84 4.86
C ALA A 355 8.44 15.91 5.36
N ALA A 356 7.23 15.93 4.80
CA ALA A 356 6.24 16.97 5.08
C ALA A 356 4.93 16.38 5.63
N HIS A 357 4.16 17.22 6.32
CA HIS A 357 2.80 16.92 6.75
C HIS A 357 1.83 17.85 6.02
N PHE A 358 0.89 17.25 5.28
CA PHE A 358 -0.07 17.96 4.45
C PHE A 358 -1.50 17.74 4.95
N ASP A 359 -2.34 18.76 4.77
CA ASP A 359 -3.78 18.67 5.09
C ASP A 359 -4.46 17.51 4.32
N PRO A 360 -5.06 16.53 5.02
CA PRO A 360 -5.68 15.37 4.39
C PRO A 360 -6.74 15.71 3.34
N VAL A 361 -7.54 16.76 3.58
CA VAL A 361 -8.63 17.15 2.67
C VAL A 361 -8.08 17.75 1.38
N THR A 362 -7.07 18.60 1.50
CA THR A 362 -6.34 19.16 0.36
C THR A 362 -5.78 18.05 -0.52
N VAL A 363 -5.06 17.09 0.06
CA VAL A 363 -4.47 15.97 -0.69
C VAL A 363 -5.54 15.11 -1.35
N ALA A 364 -6.62 14.77 -0.64
CA ALA A 364 -7.72 13.96 -1.17
C ALA A 364 -8.39 14.61 -2.39
N ARG A 365 -8.60 15.94 -2.35
CA ARG A 365 -9.19 16.69 -3.48
C ARG A 365 -8.27 16.69 -4.68
N THR A 366 -6.98 17.00 -4.49
CA THR A 366 -5.97 17.01 -5.56
C THR A 366 -5.82 15.62 -6.19
N ALA A 367 -5.70 14.56 -5.38
CA ALA A 367 -5.61 13.18 -5.86
C ALA A 367 -6.81 12.78 -6.72
N ARG A 368 -8.05 13.07 -6.27
CA ARG A 368 -9.28 12.75 -7.02
C ARG A 368 -9.41 13.58 -8.30
N ARG A 369 -9.11 14.88 -8.22
CA ARG A 369 -9.16 15.81 -9.36
C ARG A 369 -8.23 15.35 -10.49
N HIS A 370 -7.01 14.95 -10.14
CA HIS A 370 -5.99 14.50 -11.07
C HIS A 370 -6.01 13.00 -11.36
N LYS A 371 -6.91 12.24 -10.73
CA LYS A 371 -7.03 10.77 -10.83
C LYS A 371 -5.71 10.05 -10.49
N LEU A 372 -5.03 10.53 -9.46
CA LEU A 372 -3.76 10.02 -8.96
C LEU A 372 -3.93 9.42 -7.55
N SER A 373 -4.14 8.11 -7.50
CA SER A 373 -4.16 7.35 -6.25
C SER A 373 -2.79 6.72 -6.01
N SER A 374 -1.85 7.49 -5.46
CA SER A 374 -0.51 7.02 -5.11
C SER A 374 -0.46 6.46 -3.68
N GLU A 375 0.60 5.73 -3.35
CA GLU A 375 0.85 5.28 -1.97
C GLU A 375 1.01 6.46 -0.99
N ALA A 376 1.53 7.60 -1.47
CA ALA A 376 1.63 8.83 -0.69
C ALA A 376 0.25 9.45 -0.45
N SER A 377 -0.56 9.65 -1.50
CA SER A 377 -1.86 10.32 -1.35
C SER A 377 -2.82 9.51 -0.49
N ARG A 378 -2.80 8.18 -0.60
CA ARG A 378 -3.58 7.26 0.25
C ARG A 378 -3.27 7.41 1.75
N ARG A 379 -2.01 7.71 2.11
CA ARG A 379 -1.59 7.91 3.50
C ARG A 379 -1.96 9.31 3.98
N PHE A 380 -1.58 10.34 3.24
CA PHE A 380 -1.88 11.71 3.61
C PHE A 380 -3.39 11.99 3.71
N GLU A 381 -4.23 11.44 2.81
CA GLU A 381 -5.69 11.63 2.88
C GLU A 381 -6.35 11.01 4.13
N ARG A 382 -5.63 10.12 4.85
CA ARG A 382 -6.09 9.46 6.08
C ARG A 382 -5.36 9.94 7.34
N GLY A 383 -4.51 10.96 7.20
CA GLY A 383 -3.66 11.47 8.27
C GLY A 383 -2.36 10.67 8.42
N VAL A 384 -1.24 11.40 8.34
CA VAL A 384 0.11 10.91 8.64
C VAL A 384 0.53 11.51 9.98
N ASP A 385 1.33 10.79 10.77
CA ASP A 385 1.86 11.30 12.03
C ASP A 385 2.77 12.52 11.81
N PRO A 386 2.38 13.75 12.22
CA PRO A 386 3.20 14.93 11.99
C PRO A 386 4.53 14.86 12.75
N GLU A 387 4.61 14.15 13.88
CA GLU A 387 5.84 14.05 14.66
C GLU A 387 6.83 13.02 14.09
N ALA A 388 6.39 12.16 13.16
CA ALA A 388 7.26 11.16 12.52
C ALA A 388 8.17 11.75 11.42
N ALA A 389 7.88 12.96 10.93
CA ALA A 389 8.58 13.53 9.76
C ALA A 389 10.10 13.60 9.93
N SER A 390 10.59 14.08 11.08
CA SER A 390 12.03 14.22 11.33
C SER A 390 12.71 12.85 11.46
N ALA A 391 12.07 11.91 12.16
CA ALA A 391 12.58 10.55 12.30
C ALA A 391 12.63 9.84 10.93
N ALA A 392 11.62 10.03 10.09
CA ALA A 392 11.60 9.46 8.73
C ALA A 392 12.66 10.07 7.82
N ALA A 393 12.85 11.40 7.85
CA ALA A 393 13.93 12.05 7.12
C ALA A 393 15.30 11.51 7.56
N GLN A 394 15.54 11.40 8.87
CA GLN A 394 16.80 10.85 9.39
C GLN A 394 16.98 9.38 9.01
N ARG A 395 15.92 8.56 9.08
CA ARG A 395 15.97 7.16 8.66
C ARG A 395 16.35 7.00 7.19
N ALA A 396 15.83 7.85 6.32
CA ALA A 396 16.19 7.87 4.91
C ALA A 396 17.65 8.32 4.70
N VAL A 397 18.11 9.35 5.43
CA VAL A 397 19.52 9.78 5.43
C VAL A 397 20.44 8.64 5.84
N ASP A 398 20.14 7.94 6.94
CA ASP A 398 20.97 6.83 7.44
C ASP A 398 21.08 5.71 6.41
N LEU A 399 19.97 5.35 5.77
CA LEU A 399 19.95 4.32 4.74
C LEU A 399 20.69 4.75 3.46
N LEU A 400 20.58 6.01 3.04
CA LEU A 400 21.33 6.52 1.90
C LEU A 400 22.83 6.49 2.17
N VAL A 401 23.28 7.01 3.32
CA VAL A 401 24.70 6.99 3.70
C VAL A 401 25.22 5.56 3.78
N LEU A 402 24.43 4.64 4.35
CA LEU A 402 24.81 3.24 4.51
C LEU A 402 24.89 2.49 3.18
N LEU A 403 23.93 2.71 2.27
CA LEU A 403 23.75 1.87 1.09
C LEU A 403 24.28 2.49 -0.20
N ALA A 404 24.16 3.80 -0.35
CA ALA A 404 24.63 4.56 -1.52
C ALA A 404 26.00 5.20 -1.29
N GLY A 405 26.55 5.13 -0.08
CA GLY A 405 27.72 5.92 0.27
C GLY A 405 27.42 7.42 0.37
N GLY A 406 28.46 8.23 0.57
CA GLY A 406 28.34 9.68 0.72
C GLY A 406 28.31 10.15 2.17
N SER A 407 27.80 11.36 2.39
CA SER A 407 27.78 12.01 3.69
C SER A 407 26.55 12.88 3.87
N ALA A 408 25.93 12.77 5.04
CA ALA A 408 24.85 13.67 5.44
C ALA A 408 25.41 15.06 5.74
N GLU A 409 24.80 16.11 5.16
CA GLU A 409 25.13 17.47 5.57
C GLU A 409 24.60 17.74 6.99
N ALA A 410 25.30 18.62 7.73
CA ALA A 410 24.90 19.04 9.07
C ALA A 410 23.61 19.89 9.06
N GLY A 411 23.23 20.43 7.91
CA GLY A 411 22.05 21.25 7.71
C GLY A 411 20.76 20.48 7.97
N VAL A 412 19.89 21.04 8.82
CA VAL A 412 18.56 20.50 9.10
C VAL A 412 17.56 21.64 9.00
N THR A 413 16.64 21.54 8.04
CA THR A 413 15.51 22.47 7.93
C THR A 413 14.29 21.84 8.54
N GLU A 414 13.63 22.57 9.43
CA GLU A 414 12.34 22.18 9.99
C GLU A 414 11.45 23.43 10.08
N VAL A 415 10.36 23.42 9.30
CA VAL A 415 9.30 24.41 9.40
C VAL A 415 8.18 23.76 10.20
N VAL A 416 7.75 24.40 11.28
CA VAL A 416 6.66 23.90 12.14
C VAL A 416 5.69 25.04 12.43
N THR A 417 4.41 24.80 12.15
CA THR A 417 3.31 25.64 12.62
C THR A 417 2.92 25.15 14.02
N PRO A 418 2.95 26.00 15.05
CA PRO A 418 2.62 25.58 16.41
C PRO A 418 1.18 25.04 16.53
N SER A 419 1.04 23.85 17.10
CA SER A 419 -0.24 23.24 17.47
C SER A 419 -0.23 22.84 18.95
N GLY A 420 -1.42 22.76 19.57
CA GLY A 420 -1.59 22.30 20.94
C GLY A 420 -1.95 20.82 21.01
N PRO A 421 -1.75 20.15 22.16
CA PRO A 421 -2.10 18.75 22.32
C PRO A 421 -3.61 18.52 22.16
N HIS A 422 -3.98 17.46 21.44
CA HIS A 422 -5.36 17.04 21.29
C HIS A 422 -5.83 16.32 22.54
N THR A 423 -6.73 16.96 23.30
CA THR A 423 -7.17 16.46 24.61
C THR A 423 -8.69 16.32 24.67
N VAL A 424 -9.15 15.15 25.11
CA VAL A 424 -10.56 14.79 25.26
C VAL A 424 -10.87 14.56 26.73
N ARG A 425 -12.02 15.08 27.19
CA ARG A 425 -12.55 14.82 28.54
C ARG A 425 -13.61 13.73 28.47
N ILE A 426 -13.47 12.71 29.29
CA ILE A 426 -14.34 11.53 29.30
C ILE A 426 -14.60 11.08 30.75
N ALA A 427 -15.84 10.71 31.06
CA ALA A 427 -16.13 10.06 32.34
C ALA A 427 -15.48 8.67 32.35
N ALA A 428 -14.84 8.26 33.45
CA ALA A 428 -14.09 7.01 33.52
C ALA A 428 -14.95 5.75 33.26
N ASP A 429 -16.26 5.83 33.50
CA ASP A 429 -17.26 4.79 33.25
C ASP A 429 -17.99 4.96 31.90
N HIS A 430 -17.57 5.89 31.04
CA HIS A 430 -18.22 6.09 29.76
C HIS A 430 -18.13 4.86 28.84
N PRO A 431 -16.97 4.20 28.67
CA PRO A 431 -16.89 2.95 27.89
C PRO A 431 -17.83 1.88 28.44
N ASP A 432 -17.97 1.78 29.77
CA ASP A 432 -18.85 0.83 30.44
C ASP A 432 -20.31 1.04 30.07
N ARG A 433 -20.76 2.31 30.06
CA ARG A 433 -22.13 2.68 29.66
C ARG A 433 -22.41 2.41 28.18
N VAL A 434 -21.43 2.63 27.31
CA VAL A 434 -21.55 2.38 25.87
C VAL A 434 -21.63 0.87 25.60
N ALA A 435 -20.76 0.09 26.23
CA ALA A 435 -20.71 -1.37 26.09
C ALA A 435 -21.85 -2.10 26.80
N GLY A 436 -22.41 -1.52 27.86
CA GLY A 436 -23.31 -2.22 28.77
C GLY A 436 -22.61 -3.26 29.65
N VAL A 437 -21.30 -3.10 29.90
CA VAL A 437 -20.45 -3.99 30.71
C VAL A 437 -19.62 -3.14 31.67
N ALA A 438 -19.43 -3.58 32.91
CA ALA A 438 -18.52 -2.90 33.84
C ALA A 438 -17.07 -3.34 33.59
N TYR A 439 -16.25 -2.45 33.03
CA TYR A 439 -14.80 -2.66 32.86
C TYR A 439 -14.01 -2.09 34.05
N GLY A 440 -14.49 -0.98 34.59
CA GLY A 440 -13.82 -0.23 35.65
C GLY A 440 -12.69 0.68 35.16
N ARG A 441 -12.45 1.75 35.92
CA ARG A 441 -11.48 2.82 35.60
C ARG A 441 -10.08 2.29 35.28
N GLU A 442 -9.58 1.32 36.04
CA GLU A 442 -8.22 0.80 35.85
C GLU A 442 -8.04 0.16 34.47
N THR A 443 -9.05 -0.58 34.00
CA THR A 443 -9.07 -1.18 32.66
C THR A 443 -9.08 -0.09 31.59
N VAL A 444 -9.96 0.91 31.73
CA VAL A 444 -10.06 2.04 30.80
C VAL A 444 -8.74 2.78 30.68
N VAL A 445 -8.15 3.19 31.80
CA VAL A 445 -6.85 3.89 31.83
C VAL A 445 -5.76 3.04 31.18
N ARG A 446 -5.67 1.75 31.55
CA ARG A 446 -4.69 0.83 30.98
C ARG A 446 -4.80 0.72 29.46
N ARG A 447 -6.01 0.56 28.91
CA ARG A 447 -6.22 0.42 27.46
C ARG A 447 -5.89 1.70 26.70
N LEU A 448 -6.29 2.85 27.23
CA LEU A 448 -5.94 4.14 26.63
C LEU A 448 -4.43 4.41 26.67
N GLN A 449 -3.74 4.01 27.74
CA GLN A 449 -2.28 4.10 27.79
C GLN A 449 -1.58 3.14 26.82
N GLN A 450 -2.14 1.94 26.61
CA GLN A 450 -1.59 0.96 25.65
C GLN A 450 -1.59 1.49 24.21
N ILE A 451 -2.61 2.26 23.83
CA ILE A 451 -2.68 2.88 22.50
C ILE A 451 -1.87 4.18 22.38
N GLY A 452 -1.17 4.57 23.46
CA GLY A 452 -0.26 5.71 23.49
C GLY A 452 -0.85 7.01 24.02
N CYS A 453 -2.04 6.99 24.62
CA CYS A 453 -2.59 8.20 25.24
C CYS A 453 -1.98 8.47 26.62
N ASP A 454 -1.76 9.75 26.92
CA ASP A 454 -1.56 10.19 28.30
C ASP A 454 -2.91 10.36 29.00
N VAL A 455 -3.06 9.79 30.19
CA VAL A 455 -4.34 9.75 30.90
C VAL A 455 -4.18 10.27 32.33
N TYR A 456 -4.94 11.32 32.66
CA TYR A 456 -4.95 11.95 33.98
C TYR A 456 -6.37 12.04 34.54
N GLY A 457 -6.52 12.08 35.87
CA GLY A 457 -7.81 12.26 36.54
C GLY A 457 -8.33 11.02 37.29
N GLN A 458 -9.53 11.14 37.87
CA GLN A 458 -10.19 10.09 38.68
C GLN A 458 -11.52 9.71 38.02
N ASP A 459 -12.63 10.31 38.44
CA ASP A 459 -13.98 10.04 37.88
C ASP A 459 -14.16 10.65 36.49
N GLU A 460 -13.52 11.78 36.25
CA GLU A 460 -13.39 12.40 34.95
C GLU A 460 -11.92 12.32 34.54
N LEU A 461 -11.69 11.75 33.36
CA LEU A 461 -10.37 11.58 32.76
C LEU A 461 -10.13 12.69 31.73
N THR A 462 -8.92 13.19 31.72
CA THR A 462 -8.36 14.04 30.66
C THR A 462 -7.36 13.18 29.90
N VAL A 463 -7.67 12.93 28.64
CA VAL A 463 -6.94 11.99 27.77
C VAL A 463 -6.31 12.79 26.64
N THR A 464 -4.99 12.77 26.54
CA THR A 464 -4.26 13.39 25.43
C THR A 464 -3.91 12.32 24.41
N ALA A 465 -4.42 12.48 23.19
CA ALA A 465 -4.18 11.55 22.10
C ALA A 465 -2.74 11.70 21.56
N PRO A 466 -2.08 10.60 21.18
CA PRO A 466 -0.79 10.69 20.50
C PRO A 466 -0.95 11.28 19.09
N SER A 467 0.12 11.86 18.55
CA SER A 467 0.14 12.55 17.26
C SER A 467 -0.31 11.68 16.07
N TRP A 468 -0.05 10.37 16.11
CA TRP A 468 -0.46 9.42 15.08
C TRP A 468 -1.93 8.98 15.16
N ARG A 469 -2.71 9.48 16.13
CA ARG A 469 -4.14 9.16 16.33
C ARG A 469 -5.04 10.38 16.17
N PRO A 470 -5.08 11.00 14.97
CA PRO A 470 -5.94 12.15 14.71
C PRO A 470 -7.44 11.78 14.75
N ASP A 471 -7.77 10.49 14.75
CA ASP A 471 -9.11 9.94 14.88
C ASP A 471 -9.69 10.06 16.29
N LEU A 472 -8.87 10.20 17.33
CA LEU A 472 -9.32 10.27 18.72
C LEU A 472 -9.74 11.70 19.11
N THR A 473 -10.98 12.07 18.77
CA THR A 473 -11.47 13.44 18.90
C THR A 473 -12.60 13.61 19.90
N ASP A 474 -13.32 12.53 20.21
CA ASP A 474 -14.47 12.55 21.10
C ASP A 474 -14.52 11.34 22.06
N PRO A 475 -15.36 11.41 23.11
CA PRO A 475 -15.43 10.35 24.12
C PRO A 475 -15.79 8.95 23.59
N ASN A 476 -16.54 8.86 22.47
CA ASN A 476 -16.90 7.56 21.91
C ASN A 476 -15.74 6.94 21.12
N ASP A 477 -14.85 7.74 20.53
CA ASP A 477 -13.61 7.24 19.91
C ASP A 477 -12.77 6.51 20.97
N LEU A 478 -12.61 7.13 22.14
CA LEU A 478 -11.91 6.52 23.28
C LEU A 478 -12.66 5.29 23.82
N ALA A 479 -13.99 5.29 23.79
CA ALA A 479 -14.78 4.14 24.20
C ALA A 479 -14.59 2.96 23.22
N GLU A 480 -14.54 3.21 21.91
CA GLU A 480 -14.25 2.18 20.91
C GLU A 480 -12.92 1.48 21.22
N GLU A 481 -11.87 2.23 21.51
CA GLU A 481 -10.54 1.69 21.80
C GLU A 481 -10.54 0.75 23.01
N VAL A 482 -11.27 1.10 24.07
CA VAL A 482 -11.41 0.22 25.23
C VAL A 482 -12.19 -1.04 24.86
N ILE A 483 -13.33 -0.88 24.18
CA ILE A 483 -14.25 -1.99 23.87
C ILE A 483 -13.60 -2.99 22.91
N ARG A 484 -12.92 -2.52 21.86
CA ARG A 484 -12.27 -3.40 20.89
C ARG A 484 -11.12 -4.20 21.53
N LEU A 485 -10.36 -3.59 22.44
CA LEU A 485 -9.21 -4.23 23.10
C LEU A 485 -9.63 -5.15 24.26
N GLU A 486 -10.79 -4.92 24.87
CA GLU A 486 -11.45 -5.89 25.73
C GLU A 486 -12.19 -6.97 24.95
N GLY A 487 -12.43 -6.75 23.66
CA GLY A 487 -12.94 -7.72 22.69
C GLY A 487 -14.47 -7.69 22.56
N TYR A 488 -14.95 -7.43 21.34
CA TYR A 488 -16.39 -7.41 21.04
C TYR A 488 -17.12 -8.72 21.38
N ALA A 489 -16.41 -9.85 21.34
CA ALA A 489 -16.97 -11.16 21.69
C ALA A 489 -17.39 -11.27 23.17
N ASN A 490 -16.89 -10.39 24.04
CA ASN A 490 -17.21 -10.36 25.46
C ASN A 490 -18.45 -9.50 25.77
N LEU A 491 -19.05 -8.84 24.77
CA LEU A 491 -20.25 -8.02 24.96
C LEU A 491 -21.50 -8.90 25.15
N PRO A 492 -22.37 -8.61 26.13
CA PRO A 492 -23.59 -9.35 26.36
C PRO A 492 -24.64 -9.04 25.29
N SER A 493 -25.29 -10.07 24.77
CA SER A 493 -26.47 -9.91 23.93
C SER A 493 -27.68 -9.54 24.81
N THR A 494 -27.99 -8.24 24.91
CA THR A 494 -29.10 -7.73 25.72
C THR A 494 -30.16 -7.10 24.83
N LEU A 495 -31.39 -7.63 24.85
CA LEU A 495 -32.50 -7.03 24.10
C LEU A 495 -32.90 -5.68 24.71
N PRO A 496 -32.99 -4.60 23.92
CA PRO A 496 -33.52 -3.33 24.39
C PRO A 496 -35.01 -3.49 24.75
N ARG A 497 -35.52 -2.63 25.63
CA ARG A 497 -36.96 -2.54 25.97
C ARG A 497 -37.58 -1.35 25.26
N PRO A 498 -37.99 -1.47 23.99
CA PRO A 498 -38.63 -0.37 23.29
C PRO A 498 -40.03 -0.10 23.87
N PRO A 499 -40.54 1.14 23.72
CA PRO A 499 -41.95 1.42 23.98
C PRO A 499 -42.86 0.62 23.03
N ALA A 500 -44.13 0.46 23.39
CA ALA A 500 -45.11 -0.23 22.55
C ALA A 500 -45.26 0.46 21.19
N GLY A 501 -44.99 -0.28 20.11
CA GLY A 501 -45.12 0.20 18.74
C GLY A 501 -46.59 0.30 18.29
N ARG A 502 -46.86 1.16 17.29
CA ARG A 502 -48.19 1.31 16.67
C ARG A 502 -48.48 0.28 15.55
N GLY A 503 -47.53 -0.62 15.28
CA GLY A 503 -47.61 -1.58 14.18
C GLY A 503 -47.50 -0.93 12.80
N LEU A 504 -47.93 -1.66 11.76
CA LEU A 504 -47.90 -1.19 10.38
C LEU A 504 -48.93 -0.09 10.12
N THR A 505 -48.55 0.93 9.36
CA THR A 505 -49.47 1.95 8.83
C THR A 505 -50.45 1.33 7.84
N GLU A 506 -51.58 1.99 7.62
CA GLU A 506 -52.57 1.53 6.64
C GLU A 506 -51.98 1.38 5.24
N ARG A 507 -51.15 2.35 4.80
CA ARG A 507 -50.45 2.30 3.51
C ARG A 507 -49.56 1.06 3.38
N GLN A 508 -48.78 0.74 4.41
CA GLN A 508 -47.93 -0.47 4.42
C GLN A 508 -48.76 -1.75 4.36
N ARG A 509 -49.90 -1.80 5.08
CA ARG A 509 -50.83 -2.94 5.02
C ARG A 509 -51.43 -3.08 3.64
N LEU A 510 -51.87 -1.98 3.04
CA LEU A 510 -52.44 -1.95 1.70
C LEU A 510 -51.44 -2.44 0.65
N HIS A 511 -50.21 -1.91 0.66
CA HIS A 511 -49.14 -2.31 -0.25
C HIS A 511 -48.90 -3.83 -0.21
N ARG A 512 -48.78 -4.40 0.99
CA ARG A 512 -48.62 -5.84 1.18
C ARG A 512 -49.84 -6.63 0.71
N ARG A 513 -51.06 -6.13 0.92
CA ARG A 513 -52.29 -6.77 0.45
C ARG A 513 -52.35 -6.80 -1.07
N VAL A 514 -51.97 -5.71 -1.75
CA VAL A 514 -51.95 -5.63 -3.22
C VAL A 514 -50.96 -6.65 -3.79
N GLY A 515 -49.71 -6.68 -3.29
CA GLY A 515 -48.73 -7.66 -3.76
C GLY A 515 -49.18 -9.11 -3.57
N ARG A 516 -49.77 -9.43 -2.41
CA ARG A 516 -50.34 -10.78 -2.17
C ARG A 516 -51.52 -11.11 -3.08
N ALA A 517 -52.38 -10.13 -3.38
CA ALA A 517 -53.51 -10.34 -4.27
C ALA A 517 -53.04 -10.60 -5.72
N LEU A 518 -52.06 -9.84 -6.20
CA LEU A 518 -51.47 -10.04 -7.54
C LEU A 518 -50.75 -11.38 -7.64
N ALA A 519 -49.96 -11.75 -6.62
CA ALA A 519 -49.34 -13.06 -6.54
C ALA A 519 -50.37 -14.20 -6.50
N GLY A 520 -51.44 -14.05 -5.71
CA GLY A 520 -52.55 -15.01 -5.68
C GLY A 520 -53.32 -15.13 -6.99
N ALA A 521 -53.27 -14.09 -7.83
CA ALA A 521 -53.83 -14.08 -9.19
C ALA A 521 -52.86 -14.63 -10.25
N GLY A 522 -51.67 -15.11 -9.86
CA GLY A 522 -50.70 -15.71 -10.77
C GLY A 522 -49.63 -14.75 -11.32
N PHE A 523 -49.56 -13.50 -10.84
CA PHE A 523 -48.49 -12.58 -11.23
C PHE A 523 -47.23 -12.82 -10.40
N THR A 524 -46.05 -12.63 -11.00
CA THR A 524 -44.75 -12.69 -10.32
C THR A 524 -44.21 -11.28 -10.12
N GLU A 525 -43.74 -10.98 -8.90
CA GLU A 525 -43.11 -9.68 -8.62
C GLU A 525 -41.71 -9.62 -9.26
N ALA A 526 -41.42 -8.55 -10.00
CA ALA A 526 -40.13 -8.27 -10.61
C ALA A 526 -39.55 -6.96 -10.08
N LEU A 527 -38.24 -6.97 -9.77
CA LEU A 527 -37.49 -5.78 -9.37
C LEU A 527 -36.63 -5.33 -10.55
N SER A 528 -36.96 -4.18 -11.11
CA SER A 528 -36.24 -3.60 -12.24
C SER A 528 -35.31 -2.47 -11.78
N TYR A 529 -34.22 -2.23 -12.52
CA TYR A 529 -33.41 -1.04 -12.27
C TYR A 529 -34.24 0.23 -12.46
N PRO A 530 -33.98 1.29 -11.67
CA PRO A 530 -34.70 2.55 -11.78
C PRO A 530 -34.17 3.44 -12.91
N PHE A 531 -33.30 2.92 -13.78
CA PHE A 531 -32.62 3.67 -14.83
C PHE A 531 -33.21 3.37 -16.21
N LEU A 532 -33.28 4.39 -17.07
CA LEU A 532 -33.76 4.27 -18.44
C LEU A 532 -32.99 5.18 -19.40
N GLY A 533 -32.99 4.77 -20.66
CA GLY A 533 -32.56 5.61 -21.78
C GLY A 533 -33.73 6.39 -22.37
N GLU A 534 -33.43 7.53 -23.01
CA GLU A 534 -34.46 8.40 -23.61
C GLU A 534 -35.29 7.68 -24.69
N SER A 535 -34.68 6.73 -25.41
CA SER A 535 -35.34 5.93 -26.46
C SER A 535 -36.52 5.09 -25.97
N VAL A 536 -36.60 4.81 -24.67
CA VAL A 536 -37.72 4.09 -24.05
C VAL A 536 -39.03 4.87 -24.23
N PHE A 537 -39.00 6.20 -24.15
CA PHE A 537 -40.22 7.01 -24.29
C PHE A 537 -40.75 7.01 -25.71
N ASP A 538 -39.87 6.96 -26.70
CA ASP A 538 -40.24 6.82 -28.11
C ASP A 538 -40.82 5.43 -28.38
N GLN A 539 -40.24 4.38 -27.79
CA GLN A 539 -40.76 3.00 -27.89
C GLN A 539 -42.13 2.86 -27.23
N LEU A 540 -42.40 3.61 -26.16
CA LEU A 540 -43.71 3.69 -25.53
C LEU A 540 -44.71 4.57 -26.32
N GLY A 541 -44.26 5.24 -27.38
CA GLY A 541 -45.09 6.12 -28.20
C GLY A 541 -45.56 7.37 -27.45
N LEU A 542 -44.79 7.88 -26.50
CA LEU A 542 -45.16 9.10 -25.75
C LEU A 542 -44.93 10.34 -26.60
N ASP A 543 -45.83 11.32 -26.53
CA ASP A 543 -45.62 12.62 -27.17
C ASP A 543 -44.45 13.38 -26.54
N ALA A 544 -43.89 14.35 -27.26
CA ALA A 544 -42.69 15.08 -26.84
C ALA A 544 -42.89 15.90 -25.54
N ASP A 545 -44.11 16.36 -25.29
CA ASP A 545 -44.53 17.14 -24.12
C ASP A 545 -45.12 16.26 -23.00
N ASP A 546 -45.08 14.94 -23.13
CA ASP A 546 -45.57 14.03 -22.09
C ASP A 546 -44.77 14.22 -20.79
N PRO A 547 -45.44 14.42 -19.63
CA PRO A 547 -44.77 14.67 -18.36
C PRO A 547 -43.82 13.55 -17.93
N ARG A 548 -44.00 12.32 -18.43
CA ARG A 548 -43.09 11.19 -18.15
C ARG A 548 -41.72 11.35 -18.80
N ARG A 549 -41.58 12.20 -19.82
CA ARG A 549 -40.28 12.55 -20.42
C ARG A 549 -39.48 13.55 -19.57
N ALA A 550 -40.12 14.21 -18.61
CA ALA A 550 -39.45 15.07 -17.65
C ALA A 550 -38.73 14.24 -16.58
N VAL A 551 -37.55 13.72 -16.97
CA VAL A 551 -36.74 12.82 -16.13
C VAL A 551 -35.69 13.56 -15.32
N VAL A 552 -35.35 12.99 -14.17
CA VAL A 552 -34.13 13.36 -13.43
C VAL A 552 -32.97 12.56 -14.01
N ARG A 553 -31.92 13.24 -14.48
CA ARG A 553 -30.71 12.59 -15.02
C ARG A 553 -29.64 12.46 -13.96
N LEU A 554 -28.98 11.31 -13.92
CA LEU A 554 -27.77 11.10 -13.14
C LEU A 554 -26.60 11.88 -13.75
N ALA A 555 -25.79 12.49 -12.89
CA ALA A 555 -24.55 13.13 -13.31
C ALA A 555 -23.45 12.10 -13.66
N ASN A 556 -23.55 10.90 -13.09
CA ASN A 556 -22.56 9.82 -13.19
C ASN A 556 -23.25 8.43 -13.29
N PRO A 557 -23.98 8.15 -14.38
CA PRO A 557 -24.64 6.86 -14.55
C PRO A 557 -23.64 5.71 -14.72
N LEU A 558 -24.05 4.50 -14.33
CA LEU A 558 -23.25 3.28 -14.60
C LEU A 558 -23.11 3.02 -16.11
N ALA A 559 -24.12 3.40 -16.90
CA ALA A 559 -24.13 3.32 -18.35
C ALA A 559 -24.71 4.60 -18.94
N ASP A 560 -23.98 5.22 -19.86
CA ASP A 560 -24.43 6.45 -20.55
C ASP A 560 -25.71 6.27 -21.36
N THR A 561 -26.03 5.02 -21.73
CA THR A 561 -27.27 4.65 -22.43
C THR A 561 -28.51 4.69 -21.54
N GLU A 562 -28.34 4.64 -20.21
CA GLU A 562 -29.45 4.66 -19.24
C GLU A 562 -29.22 5.74 -18.16
N PRO A 563 -29.13 7.03 -18.54
CA PRO A 563 -28.72 8.08 -17.62
C PRO A 563 -29.88 8.64 -16.77
N ALA A 564 -31.13 8.24 -17.02
CA ALA A 564 -32.31 8.87 -16.43
C ALA A 564 -33.01 7.98 -15.40
N LEU A 565 -33.53 8.59 -14.33
CA LEU A 565 -34.44 7.92 -13.42
C LEU A 565 -35.81 7.72 -14.06
N ARG A 566 -36.41 6.55 -13.83
CA ARG A 566 -37.72 6.21 -14.37
C ARG A 566 -38.85 7.06 -13.78
N THR A 567 -39.80 7.42 -14.64
CA THR A 567 -41.05 8.10 -14.29
C THR A 567 -42.26 7.16 -14.35
N THR A 568 -42.02 5.90 -14.72
CA THR A 568 -43.02 4.82 -14.81
C THR A 568 -42.34 3.47 -14.64
N LEU A 569 -43.05 2.48 -14.06
CA LEU A 569 -42.54 1.11 -13.85
C LEU A 569 -42.61 0.23 -15.11
N LEU A 570 -43.39 0.64 -16.11
CA LEU A 570 -43.65 -0.17 -17.30
C LEU A 570 -42.39 -0.55 -18.10
N PRO A 571 -41.41 0.33 -18.34
CA PRO A 571 -40.20 -0.03 -19.08
C PRO A 571 -39.44 -1.22 -18.48
N GLY A 572 -39.29 -1.24 -17.16
CA GLY A 572 -38.61 -2.32 -16.44
C GLY A 572 -39.35 -3.65 -16.60
N LEU A 573 -40.68 -3.62 -16.42
CA LEU A 573 -41.55 -4.77 -16.61
C LEU A 573 -41.54 -5.29 -18.05
N LEU A 574 -41.59 -4.41 -19.04
CA LEU A 574 -41.51 -4.79 -20.47
C LEU A 574 -40.15 -5.36 -20.84
N ALA A 575 -39.06 -4.80 -20.30
CA ALA A 575 -37.73 -5.35 -20.48
C ALA A 575 -37.60 -6.74 -19.84
N ALA A 576 -38.17 -6.95 -18.66
CA ALA A 576 -38.23 -8.25 -18.00
C ALA A 576 -39.07 -9.25 -18.80
N LEU A 577 -40.22 -8.83 -19.34
CA LEU A 577 -41.06 -9.64 -20.20
C LEU A 577 -40.29 -10.07 -21.47
N ARG A 578 -39.71 -9.11 -22.20
CA ARG A 578 -38.91 -9.38 -23.41
C ARG A 578 -37.75 -10.33 -23.15
N ARG A 579 -37.09 -10.20 -21.98
CA ARG A 579 -35.97 -11.08 -21.60
C ARG A 579 -36.42 -12.53 -21.40
N ASN A 580 -37.58 -12.74 -20.77
CA ASN A 580 -38.10 -14.08 -20.49
C ASN A 580 -38.71 -14.71 -21.75
N ASP A 581 -39.45 -13.93 -22.55
CA ASP A 581 -39.96 -14.37 -23.84
C ASP A 581 -38.83 -14.82 -24.78
N GLY A 582 -37.75 -14.04 -24.87
CA GLY A 582 -36.55 -14.41 -25.64
C GLY A 582 -35.80 -15.63 -25.10
N ARG A 583 -36.14 -16.13 -23.91
CA ARG A 583 -35.62 -17.37 -23.31
C ARG A 583 -36.59 -18.56 -23.42
N GLY A 584 -37.73 -18.38 -24.10
CA GLY A 584 -38.73 -19.42 -24.33
C GLY A 584 -39.88 -19.46 -23.32
N GLU A 585 -39.92 -18.52 -22.37
CA GLU A 585 -41.03 -18.38 -21.41
C GLU A 585 -42.07 -17.40 -21.96
N HIS A 586 -43.07 -17.94 -22.66
CA HIS A 586 -44.07 -17.12 -23.39
C HIS A 586 -45.31 -16.77 -22.54
N ASP A 587 -45.57 -17.50 -21.46
CA ASP A 587 -46.74 -17.31 -20.58
C ASP A 587 -46.34 -16.58 -19.29
N LEU A 588 -46.33 -15.24 -19.34
CA LEU A 588 -45.82 -14.39 -18.24
C LEU A 588 -46.87 -13.41 -17.73
N ALA A 589 -47.00 -13.32 -16.40
CA ALA A 589 -47.70 -12.24 -15.71
C ALA A 589 -46.74 -11.61 -14.69
N LEU A 590 -46.36 -10.35 -14.90
CA LEU A 590 -45.39 -9.65 -14.06
C LEU A 590 -46.03 -8.42 -13.40
N PHE A 591 -45.64 -8.13 -12.16
CA PHE A 591 -45.95 -6.87 -11.50
C PHE A 591 -44.72 -6.34 -10.78
N GLU A 592 -44.68 -5.04 -10.50
CA GLU A 592 -43.63 -4.42 -9.71
C GLU A 592 -44.28 -3.44 -8.73
N THR A 593 -43.74 -3.37 -7.52
CA THR A 593 -44.09 -2.32 -6.57
C THR A 593 -42.85 -1.50 -6.24
N GLY A 594 -42.85 -0.23 -6.61
CA GLY A 594 -41.69 0.64 -6.45
C GLY A 594 -42.01 2.11 -6.74
N LEU A 595 -41.00 2.96 -6.51
CA LEU A 595 -40.97 4.32 -7.03
C LEU A 595 -40.43 4.32 -8.46
#